data_AF-A0A8K0SKB6-F1
#
_entry.id   AF-A0A8K0SKB6-F1
#
_cell.length_a   1.000
_cell.length_b   1.000
_cell.length_c   1.000
_cell.angle_alpha   90.00
_cell.angle_beta   90.00
_cell.angle_gamma   90.00
#
_symmetry.space_group_name_H-M   'P 1'
#
loop_
_entity.id
_entity.type
_entity.pdbx_description
1 polymer ?
#
loop_
_entity_poly.entity_id
_entity_poly.type
_entity_poly.pdbx_seq_one_letter_code
_entity_poly.pdbx_strand_id
1 'polypeptide(L)'
;MNPSDSVRRPKFLTYRIDEIPRKYATPDQLLQCFHSDDKTYVHVKSFVPSISDIEGGEHTATIQYQNEGRPRLDVAAEDIELDPDFQGFTPLNAPDENVAADIIAVTGLGGHAFGSWVNSRGHMWLRDYLPKDLMNRARILIYGYHSVLQKSHNRSSLRDYSDSFMQDLMGIRSQHGIKDRPIIFIGHSLGGLIVKKALSDLGPDVLSRMPIRSILFFGAPHTGLNIRALQAVVAGHANETLVRDLGENSSVLEDLAQSFEKIAKFIKIYSFVETHDTPVVEQINDELRRRSVREVMVSKNSARVGCPTETVRWVSSDHSEMVKLRKGQGGHYLFIVNILKEALQSAPEKWEGSMLRDTPLFDLPTEHNHWLQDHSLPTTPQRGYGRSATFQLVQSSPNSNTYGTTLEKEPPSVVQENEDSRSTQIESVGMHPASLQDDDTYW
;
A
#
# COMPACT_ATOMS: atom_id res chain seq x y z
N MET A 1 23.48 -0.40 41.72
CA MET A 1 23.15 0.46 40.58
C MET A 1 22.38 -0.38 39.59
N ASN A 2 21.08 -0.11 39.41
CA ASN A 2 20.22 -0.87 38.51
C ASN A 2 20.58 -0.56 37.04
N PRO A 3 20.73 -1.57 36.17
CA PRO A 3 20.97 -1.38 34.74
C PRO A 3 19.64 -1.27 33.97
N SER A 4 18.73 -0.38 34.39
CA SER A 4 17.39 -0.24 33.77
C SER A 4 17.11 1.10 33.11
N ASP A 5 18.08 2.01 33.02
CA ASP A 5 17.95 3.21 32.18
C ASP A 5 18.45 2.92 30.76
N SER A 6 17.70 2.07 30.06
CA SER A 6 17.75 2.09 28.60
C SER A 6 17.26 3.46 28.18
N VAL A 7 18.15 4.32 27.69
CA VAL A 7 17.80 5.62 27.09
C VAL A 7 16.68 5.38 26.07
N ARG A 8 15.43 5.74 26.43
CA ARG A 8 14.28 5.63 25.52
C ARG A 8 14.60 6.53 24.33
N ARG A 9 14.84 5.91 23.16
CA ARG A 9 15.01 6.67 21.92
C ARG A 9 13.72 7.46 21.68
N PRO A 10 13.79 8.72 21.24
CA PRO A 10 12.60 9.51 20.97
C PRO A 10 11.70 8.77 19.97
N LYS A 11 10.44 8.56 20.36
CA LYS A 11 9.42 7.92 19.52
C LYS A 11 8.92 8.98 18.55
N PHE A 12 9.18 8.81 17.26
CA PHE A 12 8.58 9.62 16.21
C PHE A 12 7.38 8.84 15.67
N LEU A 13 6.20 9.43 15.70
CA LEU A 13 5.03 8.91 14.99
C LEU A 13 4.96 9.59 13.64
N THR A 14 4.84 8.82 12.56
CA THR A 14 4.70 9.40 11.22
C THR A 14 3.26 9.29 10.76
N TYR A 15 2.71 10.39 10.24
CA TYR A 15 1.37 10.44 9.64
C TYR A 15 1.45 10.95 8.20
N ARG A 16 0.54 10.47 7.35
CA ARG A 16 0.18 11.10 6.09
C ARG A 16 -0.94 12.10 6.35
N ILE A 17 -0.93 13.19 5.59
CA ILE A 17 -2.11 14.03 5.39
C ILE A 17 -2.27 14.11 3.88
N ASP A 18 -3.34 13.54 3.36
CA ASP A 18 -3.65 13.55 1.94
C ASP A 18 -4.66 14.64 1.61
N GLU A 19 -4.81 14.95 0.32
CA GLU A 19 -5.82 15.90 -0.18
C GLU A 19 -5.82 17.26 0.55
N ILE A 20 -4.63 17.75 0.94
CA ILE A 20 -4.49 19.02 1.64
C ILE A 20 -5.03 20.14 0.74
N PRO A 21 -6.08 20.86 1.20
CA PRO A 21 -6.73 21.86 0.37
C PRO A 21 -5.80 23.00 -0.05
N ARG A 22 -6.08 23.59 -1.21
CA ARG A 22 -5.35 24.74 -1.78
C ARG A 22 -5.15 25.93 -0.82
N LYS A 23 -6.03 26.10 0.19
CA LYS A 23 -5.89 27.14 1.23
C LYS A 23 -4.67 26.94 2.13
N TYR A 24 -4.14 25.73 2.23
CA TYR A 24 -2.93 25.39 2.99
C TYR A 24 -1.78 25.05 2.05
N ALA A 25 -1.49 25.92 1.08
CA ALA A 25 -0.53 25.70 0.00
C ALA A 25 0.96 25.61 0.43
N THR A 26 1.27 25.77 1.72
CA THR A 26 2.65 25.74 2.22
C THR A 26 2.75 24.91 3.50
N PRO A 27 3.93 24.32 3.80
CA PRO A 27 4.18 23.62 5.05
C PRO A 27 3.86 24.48 6.30
N ASP A 28 4.16 25.77 6.26
CA ASP A 28 3.90 26.69 7.38
C ASP A 28 2.40 26.91 7.62
N GLN A 29 1.61 26.99 6.55
CA GLN A 29 0.15 27.08 6.63
C GLN A 29 -0.44 25.77 7.15
N LEU A 30 0.04 24.61 6.66
CA LEU A 30 -0.36 23.31 7.20
C LEU A 30 -0.03 23.20 8.69
N LEU A 31 1.13 23.69 9.12
CA LEU A 31 1.51 23.69 10.53
C LEU A 31 0.56 24.53 11.39
N GLN A 32 -0.08 25.56 10.82
CA GLN A 32 -1.09 26.34 11.54
C GLN A 32 -2.36 25.54 11.87
N CYS A 33 -2.62 24.44 11.16
CA CYS A 33 -3.76 23.55 11.40
C CYS A 33 -3.64 22.73 12.68
N PHE A 34 -2.48 22.66 13.32
CA PHE A 34 -2.28 21.92 14.56
C PHE A 34 -2.60 22.77 15.79
N HIS A 35 -3.00 22.12 16.89
CA HIS A 35 -3.20 22.80 18.16
C HIS A 35 -1.89 23.45 18.64
N SER A 36 -1.98 24.64 19.26
CA SER A 36 -0.82 25.45 19.67
C SER A 36 0.21 24.69 20.52
N ASP A 37 -0.25 23.89 21.47
CA ASP A 37 0.59 23.01 22.31
C ASP A 37 1.37 21.96 21.51
N ASP A 38 0.82 21.50 20.38
CA ASP A 38 1.35 20.36 19.62
C ASP A 38 2.23 20.84 18.43
N LYS A 39 2.03 22.09 17.95
CA LYS A 39 2.76 22.68 16.80
C LYS A 39 4.27 22.50 16.89
N THR A 40 4.86 22.67 18.07
CA THR A 40 6.32 22.57 18.26
C THR A 40 6.88 21.15 18.12
N TYR A 41 6.01 20.15 18.21
CA TYR A 41 6.36 18.72 18.08
C TYR A 41 6.05 18.16 16.70
N VAL A 42 5.40 18.93 15.82
CA VAL A 42 5.04 18.53 14.46
C VAL A 42 6.10 19.02 13.47
N HIS A 43 6.66 18.08 12.73
CA HIS A 43 7.70 18.34 11.72
C HIS A 43 7.21 17.88 10.36
N VAL A 44 6.93 18.80 9.44
CA VAL A 44 6.57 18.46 8.05
C VAL A 44 7.82 17.96 7.33
N LYS A 45 7.81 16.69 6.91
CA LYS A 45 8.95 15.99 6.30
C LYS A 45 8.88 15.95 4.77
N SER A 46 7.68 15.91 4.23
CA SER A 46 7.42 16.11 2.80
C SER A 46 6.11 16.90 2.65
N PHE A 47 6.04 17.69 1.59
CA PHE A 47 4.86 18.43 1.18
C PHE A 47 4.92 18.52 -0.34
N VAL A 48 4.10 17.72 -1.02
CA VAL A 48 4.24 17.44 -2.45
C VAL A 48 2.88 17.46 -3.13
N PRO A 49 2.78 17.64 -4.46
CA PRO A 49 1.49 17.58 -5.15
C PRO A 49 0.78 16.25 -4.89
N SER A 50 -0.52 16.32 -4.64
CA SER A 50 -1.36 15.14 -4.51
C SER A 50 -1.39 14.36 -5.83
N ILE A 51 -1.46 13.03 -5.71
CA ILE A 51 -1.65 12.15 -6.85
C ILE A 51 -3.12 11.97 -7.23
N SER A 52 -4.05 12.35 -6.35
CA SER A 52 -5.50 12.27 -6.58
C SER A 52 -6.04 13.53 -7.27
N ASP A 53 -5.23 14.59 -7.31
CA ASP A 53 -5.65 15.90 -7.74
C ASP A 53 -5.63 16.08 -9.27
N ILE A 54 -6.82 15.98 -9.86
CA ILE A 54 -7.04 16.13 -11.30
C ILE A 54 -6.96 17.61 -11.74
N GLU A 55 -7.29 18.55 -10.85
CA GLU A 55 -7.42 19.97 -11.17
C GLU A 55 -6.16 20.79 -10.80
N GLY A 56 -5.25 20.21 -10.01
CA GLY A 56 -4.00 20.79 -9.53
C GLY A 56 -4.15 21.66 -8.27
N GLY A 57 -3.12 21.69 -7.41
CA GLY A 57 -3.05 22.57 -6.23
C GLY A 57 -3.34 21.93 -4.86
N GLU A 58 -3.83 20.70 -4.80
CA GLU A 58 -3.84 19.92 -3.57
C GLU A 58 -2.49 19.24 -3.32
N HIS A 59 -2.22 18.95 -2.05
CA HIS A 59 -0.94 18.41 -1.63
C HIS A 59 -1.11 17.18 -0.74
N THR A 60 -0.11 16.33 -0.74
CA THR A 60 0.08 15.27 0.25
C THR A 60 1.29 15.63 1.09
N ALA A 61 1.19 15.47 2.41
CA ALA A 61 2.31 15.66 3.33
C ALA A 61 2.60 14.41 4.13
N THR A 62 3.87 14.22 4.50
CA THR A 62 4.25 13.33 5.60
C THR A 62 4.75 14.18 6.75
N ILE A 63 4.23 13.93 7.95
CA ILE A 63 4.64 14.65 9.17
C ILE A 63 5.24 13.67 10.17
N GLN A 64 6.17 14.16 10.98
CA GLN A 64 6.68 13.46 12.16
C GLN A 64 6.22 14.20 13.42
N TYR A 65 5.61 13.46 14.33
CA TYR A 65 5.17 13.95 15.62
C TYR A 65 6.07 13.41 16.73
N GLN A 66 6.54 14.30 17.60
CA GLN A 66 7.56 14.06 18.63
C GLN A 66 7.00 14.21 20.06
N ASN A 67 5.79 13.72 20.30
CA ASN A 67 5.17 13.77 21.62
C ASN A 67 4.21 12.57 21.79
N GLU A 68 3.68 12.38 23.00
CA GLU A 68 2.74 11.30 23.30
C GLU A 68 1.38 11.52 22.62
N GLY A 69 0.74 10.40 22.26
CA GLY A 69 -0.59 10.40 21.65
C GLY A 69 -0.61 10.83 20.17
N ARG A 70 -1.79 11.24 19.70
CA ARG A 70 -2.03 11.74 18.35
C ARG A 70 -1.96 13.27 18.37
N PRO A 71 -1.32 13.93 17.37
CA PRO A 71 -1.32 15.38 17.31
C PRO A 71 -2.76 15.92 17.18
N ARG A 72 -3.09 16.94 17.96
CA ARG A 72 -4.39 17.59 17.93
C ARG A 72 -4.44 18.59 16.77
N LEU A 73 -5.55 18.60 16.05
CA LEU A 73 -5.87 19.62 15.05
C LEU A 73 -6.68 20.75 15.69
N ASP A 74 -6.52 21.96 15.15
CA ASP A 74 -7.33 23.11 15.52
C ASP A 74 -8.75 22.97 14.95
N VAL A 75 -9.75 23.57 15.59
CA VAL A 75 -11.16 23.45 15.21
C VAL A 75 -11.41 23.97 13.79
N ALA A 76 -10.64 24.96 13.34
CA ALA A 76 -10.71 25.51 11.99
C ALA A 76 -10.13 24.59 10.89
N ALA A 77 -9.46 23.50 11.27
CA ALA A 77 -8.82 22.55 10.35
C ALA A 77 -9.70 21.32 10.09
N GLU A 78 -11.00 21.51 9.87
CA GLU A 78 -11.97 20.43 9.64
C GLU A 78 -11.68 19.58 8.39
N ASP A 79 -11.02 20.17 7.38
CA ASP A 79 -10.65 19.51 6.12
C ASP A 79 -9.28 18.80 6.18
N ILE A 80 -8.70 18.61 7.36
CA ILE A 80 -7.40 17.95 7.53
C ILE A 80 -7.59 16.62 8.26
N GLU A 81 -7.17 15.53 7.62
CA GLU A 81 -7.20 14.19 8.20
C GLU A 81 -5.78 13.65 8.41
N LEU A 82 -5.51 13.17 9.62
CA LEU A 82 -4.26 12.50 9.95
C LEU A 82 -4.40 11.00 9.70
N ASP A 83 -3.80 10.51 8.63
CA ASP A 83 -3.78 9.10 8.28
C ASP A 83 -2.52 8.40 8.83
N PRO A 84 -2.65 7.50 9.83
CA PRO A 84 -1.54 6.72 10.34
C PRO A 84 -1.19 5.51 9.45
N ASP A 85 -2.10 5.04 8.60
CA ASP A 85 -2.05 3.72 7.96
C ASP A 85 -1.38 3.76 6.58
N PHE A 86 -1.44 4.89 5.88
CA PHE A 86 -0.86 5.09 4.53
C PHE A 86 -1.44 4.12 3.49
N GLN A 87 -2.76 3.89 3.53
CA GLN A 87 -3.44 3.02 2.55
C GLN A 87 -3.50 3.66 1.16
N GLY A 88 -3.37 2.85 0.11
CA GLY A 88 -3.27 3.32 -1.26
C GLY A 88 -1.91 3.94 -1.56
N PHE A 89 -1.85 4.76 -2.60
CA PHE A 89 -0.60 5.40 -3.02
C PHE A 89 -0.26 6.63 -2.15
N THR A 90 1.02 6.81 -1.85
CA THR A 90 1.52 8.03 -1.22
C THR A 90 2.74 8.56 -1.97
N PRO A 91 2.71 9.79 -2.51
CA PRO A 91 3.89 10.43 -3.08
C PRO A 91 4.87 10.88 -1.98
N LEU A 92 6.16 10.60 -2.18
CA LEU A 92 7.22 10.91 -1.21
C LEU A 92 8.07 12.12 -1.59
N ASN A 93 8.07 12.50 -2.87
CA ASN A 93 8.81 13.65 -3.38
C ASN A 93 8.03 14.34 -4.52
N ALA A 94 8.32 15.62 -4.70
CA ALA A 94 7.96 16.37 -5.89
C ALA A 94 9.17 16.34 -6.84
N PRO A 95 9.18 15.50 -7.89
CA PRO A 95 10.30 15.45 -8.82
C PRO A 95 10.42 16.75 -9.63
N ASP A 96 11.61 17.00 -10.16
CA ASP A 96 11.86 18.16 -11.03
C ASP A 96 11.17 17.99 -12.40
N GLU A 97 11.26 19.01 -13.27
CA GLU A 97 10.77 18.92 -14.65
C GLU A 97 11.43 17.74 -15.40
N ASN A 98 10.68 17.12 -16.32
CA ASN A 98 11.10 15.92 -17.08
C ASN A 98 11.31 14.65 -16.23
N VAL A 99 10.27 14.26 -15.47
CA VAL A 99 10.26 13.03 -14.68
C VAL A 99 10.57 11.80 -15.55
N ALA A 100 11.70 11.15 -15.29
CA ALA A 100 12.24 10.07 -16.11
C ALA A 100 11.56 8.70 -15.88
N ALA A 101 11.01 8.48 -14.68
CA ALA A 101 10.26 7.29 -14.30
C ALA A 101 9.45 7.50 -13.01
N ASP A 102 8.47 6.64 -12.77
CA ASP A 102 7.91 6.40 -11.44
C ASP A 102 8.63 5.21 -10.77
N ILE A 103 9.02 5.37 -9.51
CA ILE A 103 9.52 4.29 -8.65
C ILE A 103 8.41 3.98 -7.64
N ILE A 104 7.91 2.75 -7.66
CA ILE A 104 6.77 2.32 -6.84
C ILE A 104 7.20 1.23 -5.89
N ALA A 105 7.13 1.49 -4.59
CA ALA A 105 7.47 0.54 -3.55
C ALA A 105 6.22 -0.05 -2.87
N VAL A 106 6.14 -1.37 -2.80
CA VAL A 106 5.00 -2.12 -2.24
C VAL A 106 5.49 -2.96 -1.06
N THR A 107 4.91 -2.71 0.12
CA THR A 107 5.32 -3.35 1.38
C THR A 107 4.91 -4.84 1.45
N GLY A 108 5.37 -5.55 2.47
CA GLY A 108 5.08 -6.96 2.72
C GLY A 108 3.78 -7.23 3.49
N LEU A 109 3.47 -8.52 3.66
CA LEU A 109 2.34 -9.01 4.46
C LEU A 109 2.47 -8.53 5.91
N GLY A 110 1.43 -7.88 6.44
CA GLY A 110 1.46 -7.39 7.81
C GLY A 110 2.49 -6.28 8.04
N GLY A 111 3.03 -5.66 6.99
CA GLY A 111 3.97 -4.55 7.05
C GLY A 111 3.27 -3.20 6.98
N HIS A 112 3.76 -2.21 7.74
CA HIS A 112 3.28 -0.83 7.65
C HIS A 112 3.80 -0.19 6.35
N ALA A 113 2.92 0.44 5.55
CA ALA A 113 3.28 0.96 4.23
C ALA A 113 4.45 1.96 4.24
N PHE A 114 4.46 2.89 5.20
CA PHE A 114 5.61 3.77 5.46
C PHE A 114 6.68 3.11 6.35
N GLY A 115 6.28 2.53 7.49
CA GLY A 115 7.16 2.03 8.54
C GLY A 115 8.13 0.93 8.10
N SER A 116 7.73 0.04 7.20
CA SER A 116 8.58 -1.06 6.71
C SER A 116 9.87 -0.59 6.02
N TRP A 117 9.92 0.67 5.58
CA TRP A 117 11.10 1.24 4.90
C TRP A 117 11.94 2.15 5.82
N VAL A 118 11.54 2.30 7.08
CA VAL A 118 12.22 3.13 8.08
C VAL A 118 13.32 2.32 8.75
N ASN A 119 14.55 2.82 8.72
CA ASN A 119 15.65 2.19 9.45
C ASN A 119 15.67 2.57 10.94
N SER A 120 16.49 1.86 11.71
CA SER A 120 16.68 2.06 13.15
C SER A 120 17.16 3.47 13.58
N ARG A 121 17.48 4.37 12.64
CA ARG A 121 17.79 5.79 12.89
C ARG A 121 16.60 6.73 12.58
N GLY A 122 15.43 6.20 12.25
CA GLY A 122 14.22 6.96 11.96
C GLY A 122 14.18 7.55 10.55
N HIS A 123 15.05 7.10 9.65
CA HIS A 123 15.08 7.57 8.27
C HIS A 123 14.43 6.55 7.34
N MET A 124 13.49 7.02 6.53
CA MET A 124 12.81 6.26 5.49
C MET A 124 13.54 6.50 4.17
N TRP A 125 14.35 5.55 3.71
CA TRP A 125 15.33 5.81 2.65
C TRP A 125 14.72 6.22 1.30
N LEU A 126 13.50 5.77 0.99
CA LEU A 126 12.78 6.15 -0.24
C LEU A 126 12.39 7.63 -0.23
N ARG A 127 12.15 8.23 0.94
CA ARG A 127 11.85 9.67 1.12
C ARG A 127 13.11 10.48 1.42
N ASP A 128 13.89 10.05 2.41
CA ASP A 128 14.91 10.88 3.05
C ASP A 128 16.25 10.87 2.29
N TYR A 129 16.52 9.85 1.48
CA TYR A 129 17.80 9.66 0.82
C TYR A 129 17.69 9.58 -0.70
N LEU A 130 16.76 8.76 -1.19
CA LEU A 130 16.67 8.38 -2.59
C LEU A 130 16.40 9.55 -3.56
N PRO A 131 15.48 10.50 -3.28
CA PRO A 131 15.23 11.60 -4.20
C PRO A 131 16.52 12.38 -4.51
N LYS A 132 17.26 12.75 -3.46
CA LYS A 132 18.53 13.49 -3.60
C LYS A 132 19.58 12.70 -4.37
N ASP A 133 19.73 11.41 -4.07
CA ASP A 133 20.76 10.58 -4.69
C ASP A 133 20.45 10.24 -6.17
N LEU A 134 19.19 10.36 -6.57
CA LEU A 134 18.71 10.27 -7.95
C LEU A 134 18.57 11.62 -8.66
N MET A 135 19.05 12.71 -8.04
CA MET A 135 18.93 14.08 -8.57
C MET A 135 17.47 14.48 -8.86
N ASN A 136 16.55 13.97 -8.04
CA ASN A 136 15.11 14.23 -8.08
C ASN A 136 14.42 13.96 -9.43
N ARG A 137 15.04 13.14 -10.31
CA ARG A 137 14.53 12.85 -11.66
C ARG A 137 13.42 11.80 -11.73
N ALA A 138 13.01 11.25 -10.60
CA ALA A 138 11.99 10.21 -10.53
C ALA A 138 10.95 10.56 -9.47
N ARG A 139 9.69 10.28 -9.76
CA ARG A 139 8.63 10.32 -8.76
C ARG A 139 8.70 9.03 -7.94
N ILE A 140 8.67 9.14 -6.63
CA ILE A 140 8.74 8.00 -5.73
C ILE A 140 7.41 7.88 -5.01
N LEU A 141 6.79 6.72 -5.14
CA LEU A 141 5.52 6.37 -4.54
C LEU A 141 5.71 5.13 -3.65
N ILE A 142 5.01 5.09 -2.52
CA ILE A 142 4.73 3.85 -1.80
C ILE A 142 3.27 3.45 -2.01
N TYR A 143 2.97 2.17 -1.86
CA TYR A 143 1.61 1.64 -1.85
C TYR A 143 1.36 0.84 -0.58
N GLY A 144 0.34 1.26 0.17
CA GLY A 144 -0.17 0.54 1.34
C GLY A 144 -1.44 -0.23 1.04
N TYR A 145 -1.58 -1.38 1.70
CA TYR A 145 -2.78 -2.21 1.63
C TYR A 145 -3.03 -2.88 2.98
N HIS A 146 -4.29 -3.15 3.29
CA HIS A 146 -4.68 -3.66 4.61
C HIS A 146 -4.43 -5.16 4.74
N SER A 147 -3.26 -5.54 5.26
CA SER A 147 -2.86 -6.94 5.43
C SER A 147 -2.48 -7.29 6.88
N VAL A 148 -3.19 -6.71 7.86
CA VAL A 148 -3.04 -7.05 9.28
C VAL A 148 -3.18 -8.56 9.48
N LEU A 149 -2.33 -9.14 10.32
CA LEU A 149 -2.30 -10.59 10.56
C LEU A 149 -3.29 -11.03 11.65
N GLN A 150 -3.26 -10.37 12.80
CA GLN A 150 -4.09 -10.73 13.96
C GLN A 150 -5.43 -9.99 13.91
N LYS A 151 -6.52 -10.63 14.36
CA LYS A 151 -7.87 -10.04 14.42
C LYS A 151 -8.33 -9.45 13.07
N SER A 152 -7.80 -9.99 11.96
CA SER A 152 -8.14 -9.53 10.64
C SER A 152 -9.52 -10.01 10.24
N HIS A 153 -10.35 -9.08 9.80
CA HIS A 153 -11.62 -9.37 9.12
C HIS A 153 -11.48 -9.33 7.60
N ASN A 154 -10.26 -9.09 7.09
CA ASN A 154 -9.99 -9.04 5.66
C ASN A 154 -9.82 -10.45 5.08
N ARG A 155 -10.61 -10.78 4.05
CA ARG A 155 -10.58 -12.04 3.29
C ARG A 155 -9.88 -11.94 1.93
N SER A 156 -9.26 -10.80 1.63
CA SER A 156 -8.60 -10.54 0.34
C SER A 156 -7.54 -11.61 0.05
N SER A 157 -7.66 -12.19 -1.14
CA SER A 157 -6.68 -13.06 -1.77
C SER A 157 -5.55 -12.24 -2.42
N LEU A 158 -4.51 -12.93 -2.88
CA LEU A 158 -3.46 -12.31 -3.68
C LEU A 158 -4.01 -11.61 -4.93
N ARG A 159 -5.06 -12.18 -5.55
CA ARG A 159 -5.73 -11.57 -6.70
C ARG A 159 -6.42 -10.27 -6.31
N ASP A 160 -7.15 -10.24 -5.21
CA ASP A 160 -7.86 -9.03 -4.78
C ASP A 160 -6.88 -7.88 -4.53
N TYR A 161 -5.75 -8.14 -3.85
CA TYR A 161 -4.70 -7.13 -3.67
C TYR A 161 -4.07 -6.68 -4.99
N SER A 162 -3.83 -7.60 -5.94
CA SER A 162 -3.26 -7.24 -7.24
C SER A 162 -4.22 -6.40 -8.08
N ASP A 163 -5.51 -6.72 -8.02
CA ASP A 163 -6.55 -6.02 -8.77
C ASP A 163 -6.73 -4.60 -8.23
N SER A 164 -6.82 -4.42 -6.90
CA SER A 164 -6.87 -3.09 -6.27
C SER A 164 -5.62 -2.26 -6.58
N PHE A 165 -4.42 -2.84 -6.42
CA PHE A 165 -3.17 -2.15 -6.75
C PHE A 165 -3.13 -1.67 -8.20
N MET A 166 -3.54 -2.53 -9.14
CA MET A 166 -3.54 -2.18 -10.56
C MET A 166 -4.61 -1.15 -10.91
N GLN A 167 -5.81 -1.22 -10.31
CA GLN A 167 -6.86 -0.22 -10.48
C GLN A 167 -6.38 1.17 -10.04
N ASP A 168 -5.79 1.27 -8.86
CA ASP A 168 -5.25 2.52 -8.32
C ASP A 168 -4.12 3.06 -9.22
N LEU A 169 -3.24 2.17 -9.69
CA LEU A 169 -2.14 2.54 -10.58
C LEU A 169 -2.65 3.05 -11.93
N MET A 170 -3.67 2.41 -12.50
CA MET A 170 -4.31 2.86 -13.74
C MET A 170 -5.03 4.20 -13.55
N GLY A 171 -5.62 4.44 -12.38
CA GLY A 171 -6.19 5.73 -12.00
C GLY A 171 -5.16 6.86 -12.11
N ILE A 172 -4.00 6.70 -11.46
CA ILE A 172 -2.89 7.68 -11.52
C ILE A 172 -2.38 7.87 -12.96
N ARG A 173 -2.27 6.78 -13.72
CA ARG A 173 -1.72 6.82 -15.09
C ARG A 173 -2.68 7.39 -16.13
N SER A 174 -3.97 7.47 -15.82
CA SER A 174 -4.96 8.11 -16.70
C SER A 174 -4.78 9.62 -16.79
N GLN A 175 -4.04 10.23 -15.86
CA GLN A 175 -3.73 11.66 -15.83
C GLN A 175 -2.80 12.09 -16.97
N HIS A 176 -2.96 13.32 -17.44
CA HIS A 176 -2.19 13.90 -18.55
C HIS A 176 -0.67 13.86 -18.27
N GLY A 177 0.11 13.39 -19.24
CA GLY A 177 1.59 13.37 -19.15
C GLY A 177 2.18 12.23 -18.30
N ILE A 178 1.34 11.33 -17.75
CA ILE A 178 1.80 10.20 -16.91
C ILE A 178 1.64 8.85 -17.62
N LYS A 179 0.71 8.77 -18.58
CA LYS A 179 0.28 7.53 -19.27
C LYS A 179 1.41 6.63 -19.79
N ASP A 180 2.50 7.21 -20.31
CA ASP A 180 3.62 6.46 -20.90
C ASP A 180 4.90 6.54 -20.07
N ARG A 181 4.82 7.13 -18.85
CA ARG A 181 5.97 7.25 -17.97
C ARG A 181 6.46 5.86 -17.56
N PRO A 182 7.77 5.56 -17.70
CA PRO A 182 8.30 4.25 -17.31
C PRO A 182 8.24 3.99 -15.82
N ILE A 183 8.14 2.72 -15.45
CA ILE A 183 7.95 2.28 -14.06
C ILE A 183 9.12 1.41 -13.63
N ILE A 184 9.56 1.62 -12.39
CA ILE A 184 10.45 0.73 -11.65
C ILE A 184 9.70 0.26 -10.41
N PHE A 185 9.50 -1.04 -10.26
CA PHE A 185 8.84 -1.59 -9.07
C PHE A 185 9.87 -2.04 -8.04
N ILE A 186 9.54 -1.83 -6.77
CA ILE A 186 10.24 -2.37 -5.61
C ILE A 186 9.19 -3.12 -4.80
N GLY A 187 9.28 -4.44 -4.75
CA GLY A 187 8.33 -5.26 -4.00
C GLY A 187 9.02 -6.01 -2.88
N HIS A 188 8.58 -5.83 -1.64
CA HIS A 188 9.03 -6.62 -0.49
C HIS A 188 8.05 -7.74 -0.20
N SER A 189 8.55 -8.97 -0.01
CA SER A 189 7.73 -10.10 0.45
C SER A 189 6.45 -10.25 -0.42
N LEU A 190 5.26 -10.24 0.20
CA LEU A 190 3.95 -10.23 -0.47
C LEU A 190 3.79 -9.10 -1.49
N GLY A 191 4.31 -7.91 -1.24
CA GLY A 191 4.26 -6.79 -2.18
C GLY A 191 4.95 -7.11 -3.52
N GLY A 192 6.00 -7.93 -3.49
CA GLY A 192 6.60 -8.47 -4.71
C GLY A 192 5.65 -9.40 -5.46
N LEU A 193 4.91 -10.24 -4.75
CA LEU A 193 3.91 -11.12 -5.37
C LEU A 193 2.69 -10.35 -5.91
N ILE A 194 2.27 -9.27 -5.22
CA ILE A 194 1.22 -8.36 -5.70
C ILE A 194 1.63 -7.76 -7.04
N VAL A 195 2.84 -7.18 -7.13
CA VAL A 195 3.37 -6.66 -8.40
C VAL A 195 3.45 -7.77 -9.46
N LYS A 196 3.99 -8.94 -9.10
CA LYS A 196 4.12 -10.09 -10.01
C LYS A 196 2.75 -10.51 -10.57
N LYS A 197 1.73 -10.63 -9.72
CA LYS A 197 0.37 -11.03 -10.08
C LYS A 197 -0.30 -9.98 -10.94
N ALA A 198 -0.23 -8.72 -10.51
CA ALA A 198 -0.84 -7.61 -11.22
C ALA A 198 -0.32 -7.52 -12.66
N LEU A 199 0.98 -7.70 -12.87
CA LEU A 199 1.57 -7.71 -14.22
C LEU A 199 1.23 -8.95 -15.04
N SER A 200 1.11 -10.11 -14.39
CA SER A 200 0.80 -11.38 -15.07
C SER A 200 -0.64 -11.44 -15.58
N ASP A 201 -1.55 -10.69 -14.95
CA ASP A 201 -2.96 -10.63 -15.29
C ASP A 201 -3.28 -9.57 -16.36
N LEU A 202 -2.32 -8.70 -16.68
CA LEU A 202 -2.53 -7.69 -17.72
C LEU A 202 -2.57 -8.31 -19.11
N GLY A 203 -3.56 -7.89 -19.90
CA GLY A 203 -3.58 -8.16 -21.32
C GLY A 203 -2.39 -7.52 -22.05
N PRO A 204 -1.92 -8.09 -23.17
CA PRO A 204 -0.78 -7.60 -23.93
C PRO A 204 -0.86 -6.11 -24.27
N ASP A 205 -2.05 -5.62 -24.60
CA ASP A 205 -2.30 -4.21 -24.95
C ASP A 205 -1.99 -3.26 -23.78
N VAL A 206 -2.41 -3.61 -22.56
CA VAL A 206 -2.17 -2.79 -21.37
C VAL A 206 -0.70 -2.85 -20.98
N LEU A 207 -0.10 -4.05 -21.00
CA LEU A 207 1.32 -4.23 -20.70
C LEU A 207 2.21 -3.43 -21.66
N SER A 208 1.87 -3.36 -22.94
CA SER A 208 2.62 -2.58 -23.94
C SER A 208 2.65 -1.07 -23.65
N ARG A 209 1.65 -0.57 -22.90
CA ARG A 209 1.51 0.83 -22.47
C ARG A 209 2.06 1.09 -21.06
N MET A 210 2.62 0.06 -20.42
CA MET A 210 3.30 0.14 -19.14
C MET A 210 4.77 -0.20 -19.33
N PRO A 211 5.62 0.75 -19.75
CA PRO A 211 7.03 0.49 -19.94
C PRO A 211 7.71 0.23 -18.58
N ILE A 212 7.90 -1.05 -18.25
CA ILE A 212 8.55 -1.48 -17.01
C ILE A 212 10.05 -1.60 -17.28
N ARG A 213 10.86 -0.81 -16.58
CA ARG A 213 12.32 -0.84 -16.76
C ARG A 213 12.99 -1.92 -15.93
N SER A 214 12.54 -2.07 -14.69
CA SER A 214 13.07 -3.07 -13.78
C SER A 214 12.12 -3.37 -12.64
N ILE A 215 12.27 -4.56 -12.08
CA ILE A 215 11.60 -4.96 -10.84
C ILE A 215 12.66 -5.40 -9.84
N LEU A 216 12.61 -4.85 -8.63
CA LEU A 216 13.46 -5.22 -7.51
C LEU A 216 12.62 -5.99 -6.49
N PHE A 217 12.84 -7.30 -6.39
CA PHE A 217 12.19 -8.16 -5.41
C PHE A 217 13.06 -8.31 -4.15
N PHE A 218 12.53 -7.89 -3.00
CA PHE A 218 13.16 -8.07 -1.69
C PHE A 218 12.48 -9.23 -0.96
N GLY A 219 13.15 -10.39 -0.93
CA GLY A 219 12.61 -11.58 -0.28
C GLY A 219 11.24 -12.01 -0.80
N ALA A 220 10.89 -11.77 -2.06
CA ALA A 220 9.59 -12.17 -2.57
C ALA A 220 9.49 -13.71 -2.60
N PRO A 221 8.51 -14.35 -1.93
CA PRO A 221 8.44 -15.81 -1.83
C PRO A 221 7.84 -16.42 -3.09
N HIS A 222 8.60 -16.43 -4.19
CA HIS A 222 8.12 -16.89 -5.49
C HIS A 222 7.71 -18.37 -5.52
N THR A 223 8.25 -19.21 -4.64
CA THR A 223 7.89 -20.64 -4.52
C THR A 223 7.49 -21.03 -3.09
N GLY A 224 7.16 -20.06 -2.24
CA GLY A 224 6.67 -20.31 -0.88
C GLY A 224 7.37 -19.52 0.23
N LEU A 225 6.59 -19.15 1.22
CA LEU A 225 6.98 -18.53 2.49
C LEU A 225 6.95 -19.62 3.57
N ASN A 226 7.88 -19.55 4.53
CA ASN A 226 7.77 -20.33 5.76
C ASN A 226 6.66 -19.75 6.63
N ILE A 227 5.49 -20.37 6.58
CA ILE A 227 4.27 -19.88 7.23
C ILE A 227 3.99 -20.50 8.59
N ARG A 228 4.88 -21.34 9.14
CA ARG A 228 4.58 -22.14 10.35
C ARG A 228 4.12 -21.28 11.53
N ALA A 229 4.84 -20.20 11.80
CA ALA A 229 4.47 -19.26 12.87
C ALA A 229 3.26 -18.40 12.51
N LEU A 230 3.16 -17.99 11.24
CA LEU A 230 2.04 -17.19 10.74
C LEU A 230 0.71 -17.95 10.86
N GLN A 231 0.70 -19.26 10.59
CA GLN A 231 -0.48 -20.12 10.71
C GLN A 231 -1.08 -20.07 12.11
N ALA A 232 -0.24 -20.06 13.16
CA ALA A 232 -0.74 -19.94 14.53
C ALA A 232 -1.38 -18.56 14.80
N VAL A 233 -0.83 -17.50 14.20
CA VAL A 233 -1.33 -16.12 14.36
C VAL A 233 -2.66 -15.89 13.63
N VAL A 234 -2.84 -16.51 12.47
CA VAL A 234 -4.03 -16.32 11.62
C VAL A 234 -5.11 -17.39 11.80
N ALA A 235 -4.87 -18.40 12.65
CA ALA A 235 -5.81 -19.50 12.84
C ALA A 235 -7.21 -18.99 13.24
N GLY A 236 -8.21 -19.30 12.41
CA GLY A 236 -9.60 -18.85 12.63
C GLY A 236 -9.87 -17.39 12.25
N HIS A 237 -8.89 -16.66 11.73
CA HIS A 237 -9.07 -15.32 11.18
C HIS A 237 -9.38 -15.35 9.67
N ALA A 238 -9.91 -14.24 9.15
CA ALA A 238 -10.38 -14.12 7.76
C ALA A 238 -9.26 -14.30 6.71
N ASN A 239 -8.02 -14.02 7.09
CA ASN A 239 -6.82 -14.03 6.25
C ASN A 239 -6.06 -15.37 6.26
N GLU A 240 -6.56 -16.41 6.94
CA GLU A 240 -5.90 -17.71 7.04
C GLU A 240 -5.62 -18.33 5.66
N THR A 241 -6.59 -18.24 4.75
CA THR A 241 -6.43 -18.74 3.36
C THR A 241 -5.30 -18.03 2.63
N LEU A 242 -5.20 -16.70 2.75
CA LEU A 242 -4.11 -15.94 2.14
C LEU A 242 -2.75 -16.46 2.62
N VAL A 243 -2.57 -16.63 3.93
CA VAL A 243 -1.30 -17.14 4.48
C VAL A 243 -1.00 -18.55 3.97
N ARG A 244 -2.01 -19.43 3.93
CA ARG A 244 -1.84 -20.79 3.37
C ARG A 244 -1.40 -20.74 1.91
N ASP A 245 -2.01 -19.87 1.10
CA ASP A 245 -1.70 -19.73 -0.33
C ASP A 245 -0.31 -19.14 -0.57
N LEU A 246 0.31 -18.51 0.43
CA LEU A 246 1.71 -18.06 0.39
C LEU A 246 2.71 -19.15 0.79
N GLY A 247 2.25 -20.29 1.31
CA GLY A 247 3.10 -21.39 1.75
C GLY A 247 3.82 -22.11 0.61
N GLU A 248 4.77 -22.97 0.98
CA GLU A 248 5.44 -23.88 0.04
C GLU A 248 4.45 -24.86 -0.62
N ASN A 249 4.70 -25.22 -1.88
CA ASN A 249 3.84 -26.10 -2.70
C ASN A 249 2.41 -25.55 -2.90
N SER A 250 2.25 -24.22 -2.88
CA SER A 250 0.99 -23.56 -3.22
C SER A 250 0.77 -23.54 -4.72
N SER A 251 -0.36 -24.08 -5.17
CA SER A 251 -0.78 -24.01 -6.58
C SER A 251 -0.95 -22.56 -7.05
N VAL A 252 -1.35 -21.64 -6.15
CA VAL A 252 -1.47 -20.21 -6.45
C VAL A 252 -0.11 -19.61 -6.85
N LEU A 253 0.96 -20.00 -6.16
CA LEU A 253 2.31 -19.54 -6.47
C LEU A 253 2.88 -20.21 -7.73
N GLU A 254 2.57 -21.48 -7.95
CA GLU A 254 2.95 -22.21 -9.18
C GLU A 254 2.31 -21.59 -10.42
N ASP A 255 1.00 -21.35 -10.40
CA ASP A 255 0.25 -20.71 -11.49
C ASP A 255 0.77 -19.28 -11.76
N LEU A 256 1.08 -18.55 -10.70
CA LEU A 256 1.69 -17.22 -10.79
C LEU A 256 3.09 -17.28 -11.40
N ALA A 257 3.91 -18.26 -11.05
CA ALA A 257 5.24 -18.43 -11.64
C ALA A 257 5.15 -18.68 -13.15
N GLN A 258 4.29 -19.60 -13.58
CA GLN A 258 4.07 -19.91 -15.00
C GLN A 258 3.55 -18.70 -15.79
N SER A 259 2.64 -17.93 -15.20
CA SER A 259 2.07 -16.74 -15.86
C SER A 259 3.11 -15.63 -16.00
N PHE A 260 3.89 -15.38 -14.94
CA PHE A 260 4.91 -14.34 -14.93
C PHE A 260 6.10 -14.64 -15.87
N GLU A 261 6.46 -15.90 -16.06
CA GLU A 261 7.56 -16.31 -16.95
C GLU A 261 7.40 -15.74 -18.37
N LYS A 262 6.16 -15.63 -18.85
CA LYS A 262 5.81 -15.10 -20.18
C LYS A 262 6.29 -13.66 -20.38
N ILE A 263 6.33 -12.87 -19.31
CA ILE A 263 6.70 -11.44 -19.34
C ILE A 263 8.08 -11.17 -18.72
N ALA A 264 8.52 -11.99 -17.77
CA ALA A 264 9.76 -11.80 -17.02
C ALA A 264 11.00 -11.71 -17.92
N LYS A 265 11.02 -12.47 -19.02
CA LYS A 265 12.11 -12.50 -20.02
C LYS A 265 12.38 -11.16 -20.70
N PHE A 266 11.47 -10.19 -20.61
CA PHE A 266 11.60 -8.87 -21.20
C PHE A 266 11.90 -7.76 -20.18
N ILE A 267 12.00 -8.11 -18.89
CA ILE A 267 12.13 -7.15 -17.79
C ILE A 267 13.45 -7.44 -17.05
N LYS A 268 14.24 -6.39 -16.76
CA LYS A 268 15.41 -6.52 -15.87
C LYS A 268 14.92 -6.79 -14.44
N ILE A 269 15.29 -7.94 -13.87
CA ILE A 269 14.84 -8.34 -12.53
C ILE A 269 16.04 -8.38 -11.59
N TYR A 270 15.85 -7.87 -10.38
CA TYR A 270 16.83 -7.96 -9.30
C TYR A 270 16.19 -8.62 -8.10
N SER A 271 16.76 -9.74 -7.64
CA SER A 271 16.22 -10.49 -6.50
C SER A 271 17.19 -10.45 -5.35
N PHE A 272 16.73 -9.89 -4.23
CA PHE A 272 17.47 -9.73 -3.00
C PHE A 272 17.07 -10.84 -2.02
N VAL A 273 18.05 -11.65 -1.63
CA VAL A 273 17.85 -12.87 -0.84
C VAL A 273 18.40 -12.65 0.56
N GLU A 274 17.61 -12.95 1.58
CA GLU A 274 18.05 -12.89 2.98
C GLU A 274 19.15 -13.93 3.28
N THR A 275 19.98 -13.63 4.26
CA THR A 275 21.03 -14.57 4.73
C THR A 275 21.07 -14.74 6.24
N HIS A 276 20.20 -14.07 6.98
CA HIS A 276 20.04 -14.25 8.41
C HIS A 276 18.60 -14.66 8.72
N ASP A 277 18.45 -15.41 9.80
CA ASP A 277 17.15 -15.83 10.29
C ASP A 277 16.40 -14.62 10.87
N THR A 278 15.10 -14.54 10.61
CA THR A 278 14.19 -13.51 11.14
C THR A 278 13.61 -13.95 12.48
N PRO A 279 13.52 -13.08 13.49
CA PRO A 279 12.82 -13.41 14.74
C PRO A 279 11.36 -13.79 14.46
N VAL A 280 10.97 -14.97 14.93
CA VAL A 280 9.60 -15.46 14.75
C VAL A 280 8.65 -14.65 15.64
N VAL A 281 7.49 -14.27 15.11
CA VAL A 281 6.43 -13.63 15.91
C VAL A 281 5.44 -14.69 16.40
N GLU A 282 5.08 -14.59 17.67
CA GLU A 282 4.02 -15.38 18.29
C GLU A 282 3.00 -14.47 18.97
N GLN A 283 1.75 -14.94 19.07
CA GLN A 283 0.73 -14.29 19.88
C GLN A 283 0.89 -14.71 21.35
N ILE A 284 1.15 -13.75 22.23
CA ILE A 284 1.26 -13.94 23.68
C ILE A 284 0.33 -12.94 24.36
N ASN A 285 -0.64 -13.42 25.14
CA ASN A 285 -1.62 -12.57 25.83
C ASN A 285 -2.31 -11.56 24.87
N ASP A 286 -2.71 -12.04 23.69
CA ASP A 286 -3.34 -11.23 22.62
C ASP A 286 -2.47 -10.13 22.00
N GLU A 287 -1.17 -10.12 22.26
CA GLU A 287 -0.20 -9.24 21.60
C GLU A 287 0.78 -10.05 20.74
N LEU A 288 1.10 -9.54 19.56
CA LEU A 288 2.19 -10.07 18.75
C LEU A 288 3.53 -9.67 19.35
N ARG A 289 4.41 -10.67 19.57
CA ARG A 289 5.75 -10.45 20.10
C ARG A 289 6.79 -11.27 19.35
N ARG A 290 7.93 -10.67 19.03
CA ARG A 290 9.11 -11.35 18.49
C ARG A 290 9.79 -12.22 19.55
N ARG A 291 10.10 -13.46 19.20
CA ARG A 291 10.78 -14.44 20.06
C ARG A 291 12.28 -14.49 19.81
N SER A 292 12.99 -15.20 20.67
CA SER A 292 14.40 -15.55 20.48
C SER A 292 14.61 -16.59 19.37
N VAL A 293 13.59 -17.41 19.08
CA VAL A 293 13.60 -18.35 17.96
C VAL A 293 13.63 -17.54 16.67
N ARG A 294 14.56 -17.88 15.78
CA ARG A 294 14.71 -17.24 14.49
C ARG A 294 14.61 -18.30 13.40
N GLU A 295 13.95 -17.96 12.30
CA GLU A 295 13.81 -18.83 11.15
C GLU A 295 14.09 -18.07 9.85
N VAL A 296 14.58 -18.77 8.83
CA VAL A 296 14.55 -18.27 7.46
C VAL A 296 13.09 -18.21 7.03
N MET A 297 12.64 -17.02 6.61
CA MET A 297 11.26 -16.79 6.18
C MET A 297 11.09 -17.23 4.74
N VAL A 298 12.05 -16.87 3.88
CA VAL A 298 12.02 -17.16 2.46
C VAL A 298 13.32 -17.87 2.08
N SER A 299 13.18 -19.14 1.70
CA SER A 299 14.34 -19.93 1.29
C SER A 299 15.04 -19.29 0.08
N LYS A 300 16.34 -19.57 -0.07
CA LYS A 300 17.15 -19.04 -1.18
C LYS A 300 16.57 -19.36 -2.56
N ASN A 301 15.88 -20.49 -2.69
CA ASN A 301 15.23 -20.89 -3.93
C ASN A 301 13.93 -20.12 -4.14
N SER A 302 13.14 -19.95 -3.08
CA SER A 302 11.88 -19.20 -3.15
C SER A 302 12.08 -17.72 -3.44
N ALA A 303 13.17 -17.12 -2.95
CA ALA A 303 13.49 -15.72 -3.20
C ALA A 303 13.94 -15.40 -4.64
N ARG A 304 13.96 -16.39 -5.55
CA ARG A 304 14.46 -16.24 -6.92
C ARG A 304 13.36 -16.52 -7.94
N VAL A 305 13.34 -15.74 -9.01
CA VAL A 305 12.45 -15.92 -10.16
C VAL A 305 12.97 -17.02 -11.08
N GLY A 306 14.30 -17.12 -11.25
CA GLY A 306 14.94 -18.12 -12.10
C GLY A 306 14.94 -17.78 -13.61
N CYS A 307 14.67 -16.52 -13.99
CA CYS A 307 14.69 -16.10 -15.40
C CYS A 307 16.08 -15.60 -15.84
N PRO A 308 16.40 -15.61 -17.16
CA PRO A 308 17.71 -15.17 -17.67
C PRO A 308 18.03 -13.69 -17.41
N THR A 309 17.02 -12.86 -17.21
CA THR A 309 17.16 -11.42 -16.94
C THR A 309 17.33 -11.09 -15.45
N GLU A 310 17.36 -12.12 -14.59
CA GLU A 310 17.48 -11.97 -13.14
C GLU A 310 18.94 -11.79 -12.70
N THR A 311 19.19 -10.75 -11.91
CA THR A 311 20.40 -10.59 -11.11
C THR A 311 20.10 -10.85 -9.64
N VAL A 312 20.69 -11.91 -9.09
CA VAL A 312 20.51 -12.28 -7.67
C VAL A 312 21.56 -11.60 -6.79
N ARG A 313 21.13 -11.08 -5.64
CA ARG A 313 22.01 -10.51 -4.62
C ARG A 313 21.69 -11.06 -3.25
N TRP A 314 22.72 -11.52 -2.57
CA TRP A 314 22.66 -11.91 -1.16
C TRP A 314 22.76 -10.68 -0.28
N VAL A 315 21.80 -10.49 0.61
CA VAL A 315 21.76 -9.37 1.55
C VAL A 315 22.08 -9.90 2.94
N SER A 316 23.11 -9.35 3.57
CA SER A 316 23.53 -9.73 4.92
C SER A 316 22.56 -9.14 5.96
N SER A 317 21.31 -9.62 5.92
CA SER A 317 20.18 -9.15 6.72
C SER A 317 19.12 -10.26 6.83
N ASP A 318 18.23 -10.12 7.79
CA ASP A 318 16.99 -10.89 7.86
C ASP A 318 15.89 -10.28 6.97
N HIS A 319 14.77 -10.98 6.83
CA HIS A 319 13.63 -10.66 5.95
C HIS A 319 13.04 -9.28 6.21
N SER A 320 12.99 -8.87 7.48
CA SER A 320 12.39 -7.61 7.90
C SER A 320 13.36 -6.44 7.75
N GLU A 321 14.64 -6.66 8.04
CA GLU A 321 15.67 -5.62 8.03
C GLU A 321 16.21 -5.33 6.62
N MET A 322 16.05 -6.23 5.64
CA MET A 322 16.67 -6.08 4.31
C MET A 322 16.17 -4.86 3.51
N VAL A 323 15.00 -4.33 3.85
CA VAL A 323 14.39 -3.16 3.23
C VAL A 323 14.61 -1.86 4.02
N LYS A 324 15.19 -1.95 5.22
CA LYS A 324 15.45 -0.83 6.13
C LYS A 324 16.83 -0.22 5.88
N LEU A 325 17.03 0.26 4.67
CA LEU A 325 18.35 0.62 4.16
C LEU A 325 18.94 1.87 4.82
N ARG A 326 20.27 1.87 4.95
CA ARG A 326 21.07 2.99 5.48
C ARG A 326 22.23 3.32 4.55
N LYS A 327 22.53 4.62 4.40
CA LYS A 327 23.76 5.06 3.72
C LYS A 327 24.99 4.48 4.45
N GLY A 328 25.91 3.91 3.69
CA GLY A 328 27.16 3.32 4.19
C GLY A 328 27.04 1.93 4.85
N GLN A 329 25.83 1.41 5.11
CA GLN A 329 25.67 0.08 5.69
C GLN A 329 25.79 -1.01 4.62
N GLY A 330 26.90 -1.76 4.63
CA GLY A 330 27.10 -2.96 3.80
C GLY A 330 27.05 -2.74 2.29
N GLY A 331 27.03 -1.48 1.81
CA GLY A 331 26.95 -1.14 0.39
C GLY A 331 25.60 -1.41 -0.30
N HIS A 332 24.61 -2.04 0.38
CA HIS A 332 23.33 -2.41 -0.21
C HIS A 332 22.57 -1.21 -0.79
N TYR A 333 22.49 -0.13 -0.03
CA TYR A 333 21.86 1.11 -0.49
C TYR A 333 22.55 1.69 -1.74
N LEU A 334 23.89 1.76 -1.75
CA LEU A 334 24.64 2.29 -2.90
C LEU A 334 24.42 1.44 -4.15
N PHE A 335 24.39 0.11 -3.98
CA PHE A 335 24.11 -0.79 -5.09
C PHE A 335 22.71 -0.56 -5.68
N ILE A 336 21.68 -0.40 -4.85
CA ILE A 336 20.31 -0.10 -5.29
C ILE A 336 20.27 1.25 -6.00
N VAL A 337 20.92 2.28 -5.46
CA VAL A 337 21.02 3.58 -6.13
C VAL A 337 21.67 3.45 -7.51
N ASN A 338 22.69 2.61 -7.67
CA ASN A 338 23.33 2.39 -8.98
C ASN A 338 22.38 1.69 -9.97
N ILE A 339 21.64 0.66 -9.54
CA ILE A 339 20.60 0.02 -10.36
C ILE A 339 19.58 1.07 -10.81
N LEU A 340 19.07 1.86 -9.87
CA LEU A 340 18.05 2.86 -10.16
C LEU A 340 18.60 3.94 -11.09
N LYS A 341 19.84 4.39 -10.93
CA LYS A 341 20.48 5.34 -11.86
C LYS A 341 20.60 4.77 -13.27
N GLU A 342 21.04 3.52 -13.42
CA GLU A 342 21.12 2.86 -14.74
C GLU A 342 19.73 2.73 -15.37
N ALA A 343 18.73 2.31 -14.58
CA ALA A 343 17.35 2.23 -15.03
C ALA A 343 16.82 3.61 -15.45
N LEU A 344 17.20 4.70 -14.78
CA LEU A 344 16.83 6.06 -15.15
C LEU A 344 17.58 6.59 -16.38
N GLN A 345 18.84 6.20 -16.60
CA GLN A 345 19.63 6.59 -17.80
C GLN A 345 19.13 5.91 -19.08
N SER A 346 18.56 4.72 -18.95
CA SER A 346 17.93 4.00 -20.06
C SER A 346 16.61 4.65 -20.54
N ALA A 347 16.26 5.84 -20.01
CA ALA A 347 15.30 6.75 -20.62
C ALA A 347 16.01 7.54 -21.72
N PRO A 348 15.78 7.29 -23.02
CA PRO A 348 15.99 8.38 -23.95
C PRO A 348 14.99 9.48 -23.55
N GLU A 349 15.47 10.72 -23.46
CA GLU A 349 14.61 11.89 -23.61
C GLU A 349 13.82 11.68 -24.90
N LYS A 350 12.52 11.36 -24.73
CA LYS A 350 11.64 10.64 -25.67
C LYS A 350 11.93 9.14 -25.80
N TRP A 351 11.20 8.36 -25.02
CA TRP A 351 10.93 6.96 -25.31
C TRP A 351 10.14 6.87 -26.64
N GLU A 352 10.85 6.81 -27.76
CA GLU A 352 10.27 6.31 -29.01
C GLU A 352 9.99 4.82 -28.81
N GLY A 353 8.72 4.50 -28.57
CA GLY A 353 8.29 3.15 -28.24
C GLY A 353 8.70 2.13 -29.29
N SER A 354 9.62 1.24 -28.93
CA SER A 354 9.87 -0.05 -29.60
C SER A 354 10.66 -0.91 -28.60
N MET A 355 10.21 -2.09 -28.19
CA MET A 355 10.39 -3.34 -28.94
C MET A 355 9.19 -4.32 -28.87
N LEU A 356 8.08 -3.95 -28.22
CA LEU A 356 6.89 -4.81 -28.15
C LEU A 356 5.95 -4.68 -29.36
N ARG A 357 6.19 -3.74 -30.29
CA ARG A 357 5.32 -3.52 -31.45
C ARG A 357 5.58 -4.49 -32.60
N ASP A 358 6.80 -4.99 -32.74
CA ASP A 358 7.22 -5.72 -33.95
C ASP A 358 7.34 -7.24 -33.76
N THR A 359 6.92 -7.77 -32.61
CA THR A 359 6.84 -9.22 -32.40
C THR A 359 5.37 -9.63 -32.35
N PRO A 360 4.88 -10.50 -33.26
CA PRO A 360 3.50 -10.99 -33.17
C PRO A 360 3.37 -11.83 -31.89
N LEU A 361 2.83 -11.20 -30.84
CA LEU A 361 2.45 -11.88 -29.61
C LEU A 361 1.16 -12.65 -29.90
N PHE A 362 1.34 -13.94 -30.17
CA PHE A 362 0.40 -15.07 -30.08
C PHE A 362 -1.11 -14.77 -30.02
N ASP A 363 -1.86 -15.41 -30.95
CA ASP A 363 -3.30 -15.61 -30.88
C ASP A 363 -3.68 -16.29 -29.55
N LEU A 364 -4.19 -15.52 -28.59
CA LEU A 364 -4.86 -16.02 -27.38
C LEU A 364 -6.31 -15.54 -27.38
N PRO A 365 -7.29 -16.37 -26.97
CA PRO A 365 -8.70 -16.01 -26.99
C PRO A 365 -8.97 -14.81 -26.07
N THR A 366 -9.55 -13.76 -26.65
CA THR A 366 -9.96 -12.55 -25.96
C THR A 366 -11.24 -12.78 -25.17
N GLU A 367 -11.15 -13.32 -23.96
CA GLU A 367 -12.26 -13.22 -23.01
C GLU A 367 -11.79 -12.64 -21.67
N HIS A 368 -12.57 -11.65 -21.20
CA HIS A 368 -12.43 -10.85 -19.98
C HIS A 368 -11.56 -9.58 -20.03
N ASN A 369 -12.12 -8.52 -20.62
CA ASN A 369 -11.82 -7.13 -20.27
C ASN A 369 -13.14 -6.35 -20.17
N HIS A 370 -13.84 -6.42 -19.03
CA HIS A 370 -15.11 -5.70 -18.81
C HIS A 370 -14.92 -4.30 -18.19
N TRP A 371 -13.69 -3.85 -17.91
CA TRP A 371 -13.44 -2.62 -17.14
C TRP A 371 -12.92 -1.43 -17.96
N LEU A 372 -13.07 -1.44 -19.29
CA LEU A 372 -12.64 -0.34 -20.18
C LEU A 372 -13.71 0.17 -21.18
N GLN A 373 -14.98 -0.19 -20.98
CA GLN A 373 -16.11 0.46 -21.65
C GLN A 373 -16.95 1.05 -20.52
N ASP A 374 -17.04 2.36 -20.29
CA ASP A 374 -17.69 3.32 -21.16
C ASP A 374 -17.55 4.72 -20.54
N HIS A 375 -16.63 5.58 -21.01
CA HIS A 375 -16.59 7.01 -20.66
C HIS A 375 -16.52 7.84 -21.95
N SER A 376 -17.57 7.75 -22.76
CA SER A 376 -17.86 8.76 -23.78
C SER A 376 -18.66 9.87 -23.12
N LEU A 377 -18.06 11.06 -22.92
CA LEU A 377 -18.79 12.24 -22.43
C LEU A 377 -19.92 12.59 -23.42
N PRO A 378 -21.18 12.80 -22.98
CA PRO A 378 -22.22 13.27 -23.86
C PRO A 378 -22.02 14.76 -24.18
N THR A 379 -21.95 15.08 -25.47
CA THR A 379 -22.06 16.44 -26.00
C THR A 379 -23.39 17.07 -25.58
N THR A 380 -23.32 18.23 -24.93
CA THR A 380 -24.49 18.99 -24.45
C THR A 380 -25.28 19.61 -25.61
N PRO A 381 -26.62 19.43 -25.69
CA PRO A 381 -27.48 20.32 -26.45
C PRO A 381 -28.11 21.39 -25.54
N GLN A 382 -28.25 22.60 -26.08
CA GLN A 382 -28.76 23.78 -25.40
C GLN A 382 -30.19 23.60 -24.83
N ARG A 383 -30.43 24.16 -23.63
CA ARG A 383 -31.75 24.28 -23.00
C ARG A 383 -32.63 25.30 -23.72
N GLY A 384 -33.81 24.86 -24.16
CA GLY A 384 -34.97 25.71 -24.48
C GLY A 384 -36.10 25.53 -23.45
N TYR A 385 -36.74 26.64 -23.11
CA TYR A 385 -37.86 26.82 -22.15
C TYR A 385 -39.08 25.93 -22.42
N GLY A 386 -39.82 25.50 -21.37
CA GLY A 386 -41.18 24.97 -21.54
C GLY A 386 -41.86 24.34 -20.31
N ARG A 387 -42.76 25.11 -19.70
CA ARG A 387 -43.85 24.85 -18.72
C ARG A 387 -44.42 23.43 -18.45
N SER A 388 -44.71 23.21 -17.15
CA SER A 388 -45.97 22.73 -16.50
C SER A 388 -46.49 21.29 -16.65
N ALA A 389 -46.63 20.54 -15.53
CA ALA A 389 -47.92 20.06 -14.97
C ALA A 389 -47.80 19.10 -13.75
N THR A 390 -48.43 19.52 -12.65
CA THR A 390 -49.18 18.86 -11.54
C THR A 390 -49.35 17.32 -11.38
N PHE A 391 -49.05 16.87 -10.13
CA PHE A 391 -49.85 16.11 -9.12
C PHE A 391 -50.30 14.62 -9.25
N GLN A 392 -49.81 13.84 -8.27
CA GLN A 392 -50.44 12.85 -7.34
C GLN A 392 -50.98 11.45 -7.74
N LEU A 393 -50.35 10.42 -7.12
CA LEU A 393 -50.87 9.36 -6.20
C LEU A 393 -52.11 8.52 -6.56
N VAL A 394 -51.95 7.18 -6.61
CA VAL A 394 -52.92 6.18 -6.10
C VAL A 394 -52.21 4.91 -5.61
N GLN A 395 -52.59 4.44 -4.41
CA GLN A 395 -52.28 3.13 -3.79
C GLN A 395 -53.33 2.07 -4.18
N SER A 396 -52.96 0.78 -4.14
CA SER A 396 -53.84 -0.29 -3.64
C SER A 396 -53.09 -1.59 -3.32
N SER A 397 -53.43 -2.18 -2.16
CA SER A 397 -52.92 -3.42 -1.55
C SER A 397 -53.93 -4.59 -1.73
N PRO A 398 -53.95 -5.68 -0.91
CA PRO A 398 -53.37 -7.00 -1.19
C PRO A 398 -54.41 -8.16 -1.08
N ASN A 399 -53.97 -9.43 -1.11
CA ASN A 399 -54.81 -10.58 -0.73
C ASN A 399 -54.09 -11.58 0.18
N SER A 400 -54.86 -12.15 1.11
CA SER A 400 -54.51 -12.95 2.30
C SER A 400 -54.98 -14.42 2.23
N ASN A 401 -54.45 -15.29 3.11
CA ASN A 401 -55.17 -16.31 3.94
C ASN A 401 -54.14 -17.04 4.83
N THR A 402 -54.08 -16.93 6.16
CA THR A 402 -54.89 -17.46 7.32
C THR A 402 -54.78 -18.96 7.61
N TYR A 403 -54.34 -19.34 8.83
CA TYR A 403 -55.16 -19.76 9.99
C TYR A 403 -54.32 -20.22 11.22
N GLY A 404 -54.74 -19.88 12.44
CA GLY A 404 -54.32 -20.57 13.69
C GLY A 404 -54.24 -19.74 15.00
N THR A 405 -55.38 -19.62 15.70
CA THR A 405 -55.71 -19.22 17.11
C THR A 405 -54.68 -19.59 18.23
N THR A 406 -54.57 -18.98 19.44
CA THR A 406 -55.59 -18.49 20.42
C THR A 406 -54.95 -17.72 21.62
N LEU A 407 -55.68 -16.72 22.14
CA LEU A 407 -55.92 -16.25 23.54
C LEU A 407 -54.90 -15.45 24.40
N GLU A 408 -55.51 -14.44 25.04
CA GLU A 408 -55.07 -13.29 25.86
C GLU A 408 -54.43 -13.59 27.23
N LYS A 409 -53.59 -12.65 27.70
CA LYS A 409 -53.68 -12.03 29.04
C LYS A 409 -52.74 -10.82 29.17
N GLU A 410 -53.28 -9.71 29.70
CA GLU A 410 -52.61 -8.44 30.01
C GLU A 410 -52.49 -8.27 31.56
N PRO A 411 -51.86 -7.21 32.13
CA PRO A 411 -50.48 -7.18 32.63
C PRO A 411 -50.39 -6.97 34.17
N PRO A 412 -49.19 -6.69 34.72
CA PRO A 412 -49.11 -5.53 35.61
C PRO A 412 -47.87 -4.64 35.40
N SER A 413 -47.93 -3.51 36.09
CA SER A 413 -47.34 -2.21 35.83
C SER A 413 -46.01 -1.91 36.57
N VAL A 414 -45.19 -1.10 35.90
CA VAL A 414 -44.33 0.00 36.38
C VAL A 414 -43.21 -0.30 37.40
N VAL A 415 -41.96 -0.13 36.93
CA VAL A 415 -40.95 0.74 37.57
C VAL A 415 -40.11 1.41 36.47
N GLN A 416 -40.02 2.74 36.50
CA GLN A 416 -39.13 3.57 35.67
C GLN A 416 -37.70 3.49 36.20
N GLU A 417 -36.72 3.24 35.35
CA GLU A 417 -35.35 3.74 35.54
C GLU A 417 -34.79 4.22 34.20
N ASN A 418 -34.18 5.41 34.24
CA ASN A 418 -33.67 6.19 33.12
C ASN A 418 -32.51 5.48 32.42
N GLU A 419 -32.60 5.30 31.10
CA GLU A 419 -31.46 4.94 30.27
C GLU A 419 -30.60 6.18 29.98
N ASP A 420 -29.46 6.26 30.67
CA ASP A 420 -28.34 7.11 30.25
C ASP A 420 -27.72 6.53 28.98
N SER A 421 -27.74 7.34 27.93
CA SER A 421 -27.23 7.02 26.60
C SER A 421 -25.70 6.94 26.61
N ARG A 422 -25.13 5.76 26.89
CA ARG A 422 -23.74 5.47 26.55
C ARG A 422 -23.65 5.06 25.09
N SER A 423 -23.35 6.04 24.24
CA SER A 423 -22.85 5.81 22.89
C SER A 423 -21.51 5.08 22.97
N THR A 424 -21.53 3.75 22.85
CA THR A 424 -20.34 2.94 22.59
C THR A 424 -19.84 3.30 21.20
N GLN A 425 -18.86 4.21 21.12
CA GLN A 425 -18.01 4.32 19.94
C GLN A 425 -17.31 2.97 19.77
N ILE A 426 -17.63 2.31 18.66
CA ILE A 426 -16.88 1.16 18.18
C ILE A 426 -15.54 1.73 17.72
N GLU A 427 -14.49 1.59 18.54
CA GLU A 427 -13.12 1.85 18.11
C GLU A 427 -12.80 0.88 16.97
N SER A 428 -12.65 1.43 15.77
CA SER A 428 -12.05 0.71 14.64
C SER A 428 -10.63 0.31 15.04
N VAL A 429 -10.30 -0.98 14.93
CA VAL A 429 -8.95 -1.51 15.11
C VAL A 429 -8.08 -1.06 13.91
N GLY A 430 -7.63 0.19 13.94
CA GLY A 430 -6.67 0.76 12.98
C GLY A 430 -5.24 0.36 13.34
N MET A 431 -4.30 0.40 12.37
CA MET A 431 -2.89 0.16 12.71
C MET A 431 -2.34 1.37 13.48
N HIS A 432 -1.33 1.14 14.32
CA HIS A 432 -0.65 2.23 15.01
C HIS A 432 0.24 3.02 14.03
N PRO A 433 0.35 4.35 14.19
CA PRO A 433 1.18 5.19 13.32
C PRO A 433 2.63 4.74 13.37
N ALA A 434 3.28 4.64 12.19
CA ALA A 434 4.66 4.17 12.06
C ALA A 434 5.60 4.79 13.11
N SER A 435 6.06 3.97 14.05
CA SER A 435 7.03 4.34 15.06
C SER A 435 8.25 3.42 15.08
N LEU A 436 9.37 3.92 15.63
CA LEU A 436 10.64 3.18 15.75
C LEU A 436 10.57 1.92 16.63
N GLN A 437 9.50 1.73 17.40
CA GLN A 437 9.33 0.59 18.32
C GLN A 437 8.21 -0.36 17.90
N ASP A 438 7.47 -0.01 16.86
CA ASP A 438 6.47 -0.88 16.26
C ASP A 438 7.12 -2.07 15.53
N ASP A 439 8.44 -2.08 15.37
CA ASP A 439 9.21 -3.19 14.83
C ASP A 439 8.86 -4.56 15.45
N ASP A 440 8.30 -4.63 16.66
CA ASP A 440 7.90 -5.89 17.29
C ASP A 440 6.58 -6.49 16.77
N THR A 441 5.76 -5.73 16.01
CA THR A 441 4.43 -6.17 15.54
C THR A 441 4.30 -6.34 14.02
N TYR A 442 5.21 -5.75 13.23
CA TYR A 442 5.20 -5.81 11.76
C TYR A 442 6.14 -6.91 11.23
N TRP A 443 5.69 -7.59 10.16
CA TRP A 443 6.33 -8.79 9.58
C TRP A 443 7.20 -8.50 8.34
#